data_AF-X0TFR4-F1
#
_entry.id   AF-X0TFR4-F1
#
_cell.length_a   1.000
_cell.length_b   1.000
_cell.length_c   1.000
_cell.angle_alpha   90.00
_cell.angle_beta   90.00
_cell.angle_gamma   90.00
#
_symmetry.space_group_name_H-M   'P 1'
#
loop_
_entity.id
_entity.type
_entity.pdbx_description
1 polymer ?
#
loop_
_entity_poly.entity_id
_entity_poly.type
_entity_poly.pdbx_seq_one_letter_code
_entity_poly.pdbx_strand_id
1 'polypeptide(L)'
;AFTLIEILIVVILLGILASVVVPQFVDSADTVNEGKALTDISTLNSVVEHYRVKNGAYPTGVYAVAAETLSAADFIQEAPSAPSGYTYSYNATTGRFSQVKN
;
A
#
# COMPACT_ATOMS: atom_id res chain seq x y z
N ALA A 1 36.82 -20.10 36.66
CA ALA A 1 36.75 -21.32 35.85
C ALA A 1 35.31 -21.50 35.42
N PHE A 2 35.06 -21.73 34.14
CA PHE A 2 33.73 -21.93 33.57
C PHE A 2 33.34 -23.41 33.75
N THR A 3 32.10 -23.70 34.12
CA THR A 3 31.70 -25.08 34.44
C THR A 3 30.81 -25.70 33.36
N LEU A 4 30.84 -27.03 33.25
CA LEU A 4 29.99 -27.77 32.32
C LEU A 4 28.49 -27.63 32.66
N ILE A 5 28.16 -27.52 33.95
CA ILE A 5 26.78 -27.29 34.41
C ILE A 5 26.25 -25.92 33.98
N GLU A 6 27.12 -24.93 33.86
CA GLU A 6 26.80 -23.57 33.43
C GLU A 6 26.41 -23.54 31.95
N ILE A 7 27.09 -24.30 31.10
CA ILE A 7 26.69 -24.49 29.69
C ILE A 7 25.43 -25.37 29.59
N LEU A 8 25.30 -26.41 30.42
CA LEU A 8 24.16 -27.34 30.41
C LEU A 8 22.83 -26.62 30.64
N ILE A 9 22.75 -25.78 31.67
CA ILE A 9 21.53 -25.02 31.97
C ILE A 9 21.21 -24.07 30.82
N VAL A 10 22.22 -23.45 30.20
CA VAL A 10 22.02 -22.54 29.06
C VAL A 10 21.42 -23.28 27.87
N VAL A 11 21.94 -24.45 27.46
CA VAL A 11 21.36 -25.19 26.32
C VAL A 11 19.96 -25.72 26.60
N ILE A 12 19.66 -26.08 27.85
CA ILE A 12 18.29 -26.47 28.26
C ILE A 12 17.33 -25.30 28.11
N LEU A 13 17.70 -24.12 28.64
CA LEU A 13 16.89 -22.92 28.53
C LEU A 13 16.72 -22.46 27.08
N LEU A 14 17.79 -22.51 26.28
CA LEU A 14 17.73 -22.21 24.84
C LEU A 14 16.81 -23.20 24.10
N GLY A 15 16.79 -24.48 24.47
CA GLY A 15 15.87 -25.47 23.92
C GLY A 15 14.40 -25.16 24.24
N ILE A 16 14.11 -24.74 25.47
CA ILE A 16 12.75 -24.32 25.88
C ILE A 16 12.32 -23.06 25.11
N LEU A 17 13.17 -22.03 25.07
CA LEU A 17 12.87 -20.79 24.37
C LEU A 17 12.67 -21.00 22.86
N ALA A 18 13.49 -21.85 22.24
CA ALA A 18 13.37 -22.19 20.83
C ALA A 18 12.04 -22.88 20.50
N SER A 19 11.46 -23.63 21.45
CA SER A 19 10.20 -24.34 21.25
C SER A 19 8.94 -23.46 21.29
N VAL A 20 9.02 -22.28 21.94
CA VAL A 20 7.86 -21.39 22.16
C VAL A 20 7.78 -20.27 21.12
N VAL A 21 8.87 -20.01 20.38
CA VAL A 21 8.89 -18.95 19.37
C VAL A 21 8.13 -19.41 18.12
N VAL A 22 6.88 -18.96 18.01
CA VAL A 22 6.14 -18.94 16.74
C VAL A 22 6.29 -17.54 16.14
N PRO A 23 7.02 -17.35 15.03
CA PRO A 23 7.04 -16.07 14.34
C PRO A 23 5.68 -15.84 13.70
N GLN A 24 4.87 -14.95 14.28
CA GLN A 24 3.54 -14.62 13.78
C GLN A 24 3.67 -13.63 12.61
N PHE A 25 3.96 -14.14 11.42
CA PHE A 25 4.00 -13.37 10.17
C PHE A 25 3.05 -13.97 9.13
N VAL A 26 1.74 -13.84 9.34
CA VAL A 26 0.77 -14.22 8.32
C VAL A 26 -0.41 -13.25 8.42
N ASP A 27 -0.79 -12.64 7.29
CA ASP A 27 -1.91 -11.71 7.05
C ASP A 27 -1.69 -10.19 7.13
N SER A 28 -0.52 -9.70 7.58
CA SER A 28 -0.25 -8.25 7.49
C SER A 28 -0.11 -7.75 6.05
N ALA A 29 0.26 -8.60 5.10
CA ALA A 29 0.52 -8.18 3.72
C ALA A 29 -0.74 -7.73 2.97
N ASP A 30 -1.85 -8.48 3.05
CA ASP A 30 -3.10 -8.11 2.37
C ASP A 30 -3.70 -6.84 3.02
N THR A 31 -3.67 -6.76 4.36
CA THR A 31 -4.11 -5.57 5.11
C THR A 31 -3.27 -4.33 4.74
N VAL A 32 -1.96 -4.49 4.60
CA VAL A 32 -1.06 -3.39 4.17
C VAL A 32 -1.34 -2.98 2.73
N ASN A 33 -1.60 -3.93 1.84
CA ASN A 33 -1.91 -3.66 0.44
C ASN A 33 -3.27 -2.96 0.30
N GLU A 34 -4.28 -3.39 1.06
CA GLU A 34 -5.58 -2.71 1.12
C GLU A 34 -5.44 -1.29 1.67
N GLY A 35 -4.72 -1.11 2.78
CA GLY A 35 -4.48 0.21 3.37
C GLY A 35 -3.73 1.16 2.43
N LYS A 36 -2.74 0.65 1.68
CA LYS A 36 -2.07 1.41 0.60
C LYS A 36 -3.05 1.81 -0.49
N ALA A 37 -3.84 0.85 -0.99
CA ALA A 37 -4.80 1.10 -2.06
C ALA A 37 -5.82 2.18 -1.67
N LEU A 38 -6.34 2.14 -0.45
CA LEU A 38 -7.27 3.17 0.06
C LEU A 38 -6.61 4.56 0.15
N THR A 39 -5.37 4.62 0.62
CA THR A 39 -4.61 5.88 0.75
C THR A 39 -4.33 6.50 -0.61
N ASP A 40 -3.93 5.68 -1.59
CA ASP A 40 -3.65 6.11 -2.94
C ASP A 40 -4.91 6.63 -3.63
N ILE A 41 -6.03 5.93 -3.54
CA ILE A 41 -7.33 6.36 -4.08
C ILE A 41 -7.78 7.68 -3.47
N SER A 42 -7.59 7.90 -2.17
CA SER A 42 -7.90 9.16 -1.49
C SER A 42 -7.07 10.32 -2.06
N THR A 43 -5.78 10.09 -2.26
CA THR A 43 -4.85 11.07 -2.83
C THR A 43 -5.24 11.39 -4.28
N LEU A 44 -5.48 10.38 -5.10
CA LEU A 44 -5.89 10.52 -6.50
C LEU A 44 -7.23 11.27 -6.65
N ASN A 45 -8.20 10.99 -5.78
CA ASN A 45 -9.48 11.72 -5.75
C ASN A 45 -9.29 13.21 -5.40
N SER A 46 -8.41 13.50 -4.45
CA SER A 46 -8.09 14.89 -4.06
C SER A 46 -7.43 15.66 -5.21
N VAL A 47 -6.54 14.99 -5.95
CA VAL A 47 -5.86 15.55 -7.12
C VAL A 47 -6.84 15.82 -8.26
N VAL A 48 -7.77 14.90 -8.54
CA VAL A 48 -8.82 15.11 -9.55
C VAL A 48 -9.75 16.25 -9.18
N GLU A 49 -10.08 16.39 -7.90
CA GLU A 49 -10.88 17.51 -7.43
C GLU A 49 -10.13 18.84 -7.62
N HIS A 50 -8.83 18.86 -7.32
CA HIS A 50 -7.99 20.03 -7.56
C HIS A 50 -7.86 20.36 -9.06
N TYR A 51 -7.77 19.34 -9.93
CA TYR A 51 -7.83 19.53 -11.38
C TYR A 51 -9.14 20.18 -11.81
N ARG A 52 -10.28 19.73 -11.27
CA ARG A 52 -11.60 20.33 -11.55
C ARG A 52 -11.66 21.78 -11.13
N VAL A 53 -11.10 22.14 -9.98
CA VAL A 53 -11.06 23.54 -9.52
C VAL A 53 -10.27 24.42 -10.48
N LYS A 54 -9.12 23.93 -11.01
CA LYS A 54 -8.28 24.71 -11.93
C LYS A 54 -8.87 24.81 -13.34
N ASN A 55 -9.41 23.70 -13.87
CA ASN A 55 -9.78 23.58 -15.28
C ASN A 55 -11.29 23.63 -15.54
N GLY A 56 -12.11 23.69 -14.48
CA GLY A 56 -13.58 23.77 -14.56
C GLY A 56 -14.29 22.46 -14.92
N ALA A 57 -13.55 21.40 -15.24
CA ALA A 57 -14.09 20.10 -15.61
C ALA A 57 -13.24 18.96 -15.05
N TYR A 58 -13.84 17.78 -14.88
CA TYR A 58 -13.10 16.57 -14.55
C TYR A 58 -12.25 16.10 -15.74
N PRO A 59 -11.09 15.47 -15.50
CA PRO A 59 -10.28 14.92 -16.59
C PRO A 59 -11.05 13.82 -17.33
N THR A 60 -11.09 13.89 -18.66
CA THR A 60 -11.78 12.92 -19.52
C THR A 60 -10.78 12.24 -20.46
N GLY A 61 -10.93 10.91 -20.67
CA GLY A 61 -10.07 10.10 -21.55
C GLY A 61 -9.15 9.10 -20.80
N VAL A 62 -8.44 8.25 -21.56
CA VAL A 62 -7.45 7.26 -21.07
C VAL A 62 -6.36 7.91 -20.20
N TYR A 63 -6.16 9.21 -20.42
CA TYR A 63 -5.37 10.15 -19.65
C TYR A 63 -5.74 10.24 -18.15
N ALA A 64 -6.95 9.87 -17.76
CA ALA A 64 -7.33 9.87 -16.35
C ALA A 64 -6.90 8.60 -15.58
N VAL A 65 -6.52 7.55 -16.32
CA VAL A 65 -5.97 6.29 -15.76
C VAL A 65 -4.44 6.32 -15.81
N ALA A 66 -3.87 7.00 -16.81
CA ALA A 66 -2.45 7.26 -16.85
C ALA A 66 -2.10 8.39 -15.88
N ALA A 67 -1.40 8.02 -14.81
CA ALA A 67 -0.51 8.83 -14.00
C ALA A 67 0.08 10.07 -14.69
N GLU A 68 0.37 9.92 -15.98
CA GLU A 68 1.02 10.83 -16.89
C GLU A 68 0.29 12.17 -17.08
N THR A 69 -1.03 12.24 -16.93
CA THR A 69 -1.75 13.52 -17.14
C THR A 69 -1.87 14.34 -15.86
N LEU A 70 -1.68 13.71 -14.70
CA LEU A 70 -1.58 14.40 -13.41
C LEU A 70 -0.13 14.82 -13.10
N SER A 71 0.86 14.07 -13.61
CA SER A 71 2.26 14.49 -13.61
C SER A 71 2.58 15.55 -14.66
N ALA A 72 1.92 15.53 -15.82
CA ALA A 72 2.06 16.59 -16.84
C ALA A 72 1.38 17.92 -16.47
N ALA A 73 0.63 17.96 -15.36
CA ALA A 73 -0.11 19.15 -14.91
C ALA A 73 0.35 19.69 -13.53
N ASP A 74 1.52 19.27 -13.05
CA ASP A 74 2.15 19.66 -11.77
C ASP A 74 1.33 19.34 -10.51
N PHE A 75 0.32 18.46 -10.59
CA PHE A 75 -0.53 18.16 -9.43
C PHE A 75 0.03 17.03 -8.56
N ILE A 76 0.81 16.11 -9.14
CA ILE A 76 1.56 15.05 -8.45
C ILE A 76 2.88 14.80 -9.17
N GLN A 77 3.93 14.40 -8.47
CA GLN A 77 5.23 14.10 -9.09
C GLN A 77 5.21 12.76 -9.84
N GLU A 78 4.52 11.77 -9.28
CA GLU A 78 4.33 10.43 -9.83
C GLU A 78 3.00 9.90 -9.32
N ALA A 79 2.26 9.15 -10.14
CA ALA A 79 1.04 8.53 -9.63
C ALA A 79 1.38 7.20 -8.96
N PRO A 80 0.67 6.88 -7.86
CA PRO A 80 0.86 5.62 -7.17
C PRO A 80 0.53 4.45 -8.10
N SER A 81 1.41 3.45 -8.09
CA SER A 81 1.14 2.15 -8.69
C SER A 81 0.29 1.31 -7.74
N ALA A 82 -0.68 0.58 -8.27
CA ALA A 82 -1.57 -0.23 -7.44
C ALA A 82 -0.80 -1.38 -6.75
N PRO A 83 -1.04 -1.62 -5.44
CA PRO A 83 -0.49 -2.77 -4.72
C PRO A 83 -0.89 -4.10 -5.36
N SER A 84 -0.10 -5.15 -5.09
CA SER A 84 -0.38 -6.49 -5.60
C SER A 84 -1.80 -6.95 -5.21
N GLY A 85 -2.58 -7.39 -6.20
CA GLY A 85 -3.97 -7.81 -6.00
C GLY A 85 -5.00 -6.68 -6.12
N TYR A 86 -4.60 -5.45 -6.43
CA TYR A 86 -5.49 -4.32 -6.66
C TYR A 86 -5.24 -3.68 -8.02
N THR A 87 -6.29 -3.13 -8.62
CA THR A 87 -6.25 -2.29 -9.82
C THR A 87 -7.01 -1.00 -9.55
N TYR A 88 -6.49 0.13 -10.02
CA TYR A 88 -7.18 1.41 -9.94
C TYR A 88 -8.00 1.67 -11.20
N SER A 89 -9.28 2.01 -11.01
CA SER A 89 -10.21 2.37 -12.07
C SER A 89 -10.69 3.80 -11.86
N TYR A 90 -10.69 4.59 -12.94
CA TYR A 90 -11.21 5.94 -12.93
C TYR A 90 -12.55 6.02 -13.67
N ASN A 91 -13.53 6.66 -13.05
CA ASN A 91 -14.81 6.96 -13.69
C ASN A 91 -14.86 8.45 -14.07
N ALA A 92 -14.77 8.73 -15.38
CA ALA A 92 -14.80 10.09 -15.92
C ALA A 92 -16.17 10.79 -15.83
N THR A 93 -17.25 10.03 -15.65
CA THR A 93 -18.59 10.59 -15.45
C THR A 93 -18.78 11.08 -14.01
N THR A 94 -18.23 10.37 -13.03
CA THR A 94 -18.35 10.72 -11.61
C THR A 94 -17.14 11.46 -11.05
N GLY A 95 -16.02 11.51 -11.79
CA GLY A 95 -14.78 12.13 -11.34
C GLY A 95 -14.14 11.42 -10.15
N ARG A 96 -14.30 10.09 -10.07
CA ARG A 96 -13.89 9.30 -8.90
C ARG A 96 -12.99 8.14 -9.29
N PHE A 97 -11.94 7.93 -8.50
CA PHE A 97 -11.14 6.72 -8.49
C PHE A 97 -11.72 5.67 -7.55
N SER A 98 -11.61 4.41 -7.95
CA SER A 98 -12.02 3.24 -7.19
C SER A 98 -10.96 2.13 -7.31
N GLN A 99 -10.81 1.33 -6.26
CA GLN A 99 -9.96 0.13 -6.28
C GLN A 99 -10.81 -1.10 -6.60
N VAL A 100 -10.28 -1.99 -7.43
CA VAL A 100 -10.85 -3.29 -7.73
C VAL A 100 -9.85 -4.35 -7.27
N LYS A 101 -10.29 -5.28 -6.40
CA LYS A 101 -9.47 -6.44 -6.02
C LYS A 101 -9.48 -7.43 -7.17
N ASN A 102 -8.30 -7.83 -7.65
CA ASN A 102 -8.11 -8.79 -8.74
C ASN A 102 -8.40 -10.23 -8.30
#